data_AF-A0A540V443-F1
#
_entry.id   AF-A0A540V443-F1
#
_cell.length_a   1.000
_cell.length_b   1.000
_cell.length_c   1.000
_cell.angle_alpha   90.00
_cell.angle_beta   90.00
_cell.angle_gamma   90.00
#
_symmetry.space_group_name_H-M   'P 1'
#
loop_
_entity.id
_entity.type
_entity.pdbx_description
1 polymer ?
#
loop_
_entity_poly.entity_id
_entity_poly.type
_entity_poly.pdbx_seq_one_letter_code
_entity_poly.pdbx_strand_id
1 'polypeptide(L)'
;MKKLLLVMFFSLLLAACGDEKTFDYTVYEFIQIFEETAGDSIPIGEKIQFDENTYLVEILPTVALVLDTDDKNHLVKAAVSVKPEAISNDREIVKASFHTLLKSIDPSLTEKNIHQIYNQLDIGDLTPANHEESYTFNHINYIFERDIESDSILLEAIPD
;
A
#
# COMPACT_ATOMS: atom_id res chain seq x y z
N MET A 1 31.18 3.40 -54.68
CA MET A 1 30.11 2.54 -54.17
C MET A 1 30.35 2.30 -52.68
N LYS A 2 29.34 2.64 -51.84
CA LYS A 2 28.95 2.02 -50.54
C LYS A 2 30.02 1.97 -49.43
N LYS A 3 29.83 2.35 -48.16
CA LYS A 3 28.76 2.86 -47.28
C LYS A 3 29.53 3.40 -46.04
N LEU A 4 29.34 4.65 -45.64
CA LEU A 4 28.58 5.07 -44.45
C LEU A 4 28.81 4.25 -43.14
N LEU A 5 29.32 4.98 -42.13
CA LEU A 5 28.88 5.03 -40.72
C LEU A 5 28.98 3.77 -39.83
N LEU A 6 29.85 3.84 -38.81
CA LEU A 6 29.48 3.49 -37.43
C LEU A 6 30.41 4.20 -36.42
N VAL A 7 30.21 5.51 -36.27
CA VAL A 7 30.66 6.27 -35.09
C VAL A 7 29.42 6.51 -34.25
N MET A 8 29.54 6.26 -32.94
CA MET A 8 28.59 6.59 -31.87
C MET A 8 27.22 5.91 -31.94
N PHE A 9 26.90 5.10 -30.93
CA PHE A 9 25.63 5.13 -30.19
C PHE A 9 25.61 3.96 -29.20
N PHE A 10 26.22 4.14 -28.01
CA PHE A 10 25.79 3.43 -26.80
C PHE A 10 26.16 4.29 -25.58
N SER A 11 25.76 5.56 -25.64
CA SER A 11 25.65 6.46 -24.51
C SER A 11 24.24 7.03 -24.57
N LEU A 12 23.26 6.18 -24.21
CA LEU A 12 21.85 6.52 -23.97
C LEU A 12 21.12 5.29 -23.39
N LEU A 13 21.70 4.71 -22.33
CA LEU A 13 20.87 4.27 -21.22
C LEU A 13 20.83 5.48 -20.29
N LEU A 14 20.05 6.49 -20.69
CA LEU A 14 19.37 7.29 -19.71
C LEU A 14 18.61 6.25 -18.89
N ALA A 15 19.07 6.01 -17.66
CA ALA A 15 18.20 5.53 -16.63
C ALA A 15 16.94 6.39 -16.77
N ALA A 16 15.85 5.75 -17.18
CA ALA A 16 14.55 6.32 -16.95
C ALA A 16 14.40 6.34 -15.43
N CYS A 17 14.99 7.35 -14.78
CA CYS A 17 14.44 7.94 -13.57
C CYS A 17 13.08 8.49 -14.02
N GLY A 18 12.09 7.62 -14.14
CA GLY A 18 10.78 8.04 -13.72
C GLY A 18 10.94 8.28 -12.23
N ASP A 19 10.86 9.53 -11.79
CA ASP A 19 10.77 9.81 -10.37
C ASP A 19 9.56 9.01 -9.88
N GLU A 20 9.82 8.05 -8.99
CA GLU A 20 8.76 7.30 -8.35
C GLU A 20 7.87 8.31 -7.61
N LYS A 21 6.56 8.26 -7.85
CA LYS A 21 5.65 9.21 -7.21
C LYS A 21 5.59 8.89 -5.73
N THR A 22 5.69 9.93 -4.92
CA THR A 22 5.60 9.85 -3.47
C THR A 22 4.35 10.56 -3.01
N PHE A 23 3.84 10.17 -1.85
CA PHE A 23 2.94 11.02 -1.09
C PHE A 23 3.71 12.23 -0.54
N ASP A 24 2.99 13.32 -0.26
CA ASP A 24 3.56 14.59 0.25
C ASP A 24 3.89 14.53 1.77
N TYR A 25 4.33 13.37 2.28
CA TYR A 25 4.71 13.18 3.67
C TYR A 25 5.75 12.07 3.85
N THR A 26 6.53 12.19 4.92
CA THR A 26 7.51 11.18 5.35
C THR A 26 6.83 9.99 6.04
N VAL A 27 7.55 8.88 6.18
CA VAL A 27 7.05 7.70 6.90
C VAL A 27 6.65 8.03 8.35
N TYR A 28 7.40 8.90 9.03
CA TYR A 28 7.12 9.26 10.43
C TYR A 28 5.85 10.11 10.55
N GLU A 29 5.63 11.03 9.63
CA GLU A 29 4.40 11.83 9.57
C GLU A 29 3.20 10.93 9.26
N PHE A 30 3.34 9.99 8.32
CA PHE A 30 2.27 9.05 8.02
C PHE A 30 1.90 8.17 9.20
N ILE A 31 2.89 7.64 9.94
CA ILE A 31 2.64 6.83 11.14
C ILE A 31 1.81 7.62 12.16
N GLN A 32 2.10 8.91 12.37
CA GLN A 32 1.31 9.75 13.28
C GLN A 32 -0.13 9.91 12.80
N ILE A 33 -0.32 10.21 11.50
CA ILE A 33 -1.66 10.30 10.89
C ILE A 33 -2.41 8.99 11.04
N PHE A 34 -1.75 7.86 10.81
CA PHE A 34 -2.33 6.53 10.93
C PHE A 34 -2.77 6.23 12.36
N GLU A 35 -1.93 6.53 13.36
CA GLU A 35 -2.26 6.36 14.78
C GLU A 35 -3.43 7.25 15.22
N GLU A 36 -3.43 8.51 14.80
CA GLU A 36 -4.54 9.44 15.08
C GLU A 36 -5.85 8.99 14.43
N THR A 37 -5.77 8.46 13.20
CA THR A 37 -6.94 7.92 12.48
C THR A 37 -7.45 6.63 13.11
N ALA A 38 -6.54 5.76 13.58
CA ALA A 38 -6.89 4.52 14.25
C ALA A 38 -7.65 4.78 15.56
N GLY A 39 -7.18 5.72 16.38
CA GLY A 39 -7.68 5.93 17.73
C GLY A 39 -7.68 4.62 18.52
N ASP A 40 -8.82 4.24 19.09
CA ASP A 40 -8.99 2.98 19.82
C ASP A 40 -9.52 1.82 18.93
N SER A 41 -9.63 2.03 17.61
CA SER A 41 -10.28 1.06 16.70
C SER A 41 -9.41 -0.16 16.41
N ILE A 42 -8.09 0.01 16.42
CA ILE A 42 -7.10 -1.06 16.24
C ILE A 42 -5.93 -0.85 17.21
N PRO A 43 -5.35 -1.92 17.76
CA PRO A 43 -4.11 -1.82 18.52
C PRO A 43 -2.96 -1.39 17.60
N ILE A 44 -2.08 -0.52 18.10
CA ILE A 44 -0.84 -0.16 17.42
C ILE A 44 0.32 -0.66 18.28
N GLY A 45 1.08 -1.59 17.73
CA GLY A 45 2.18 -2.27 18.37
C GLY A 45 3.55 -1.68 18.01
N GLU A 46 4.52 -2.55 17.82
CA GLU A 46 5.90 -2.17 17.54
C GLU A 46 6.05 -1.56 16.13
N LYS A 47 6.93 -0.56 16.02
CA LYS A 47 7.34 0.07 14.76
C LYS A 47 8.75 -0.38 14.44
N ILE A 48 8.93 -1.10 13.35
CA ILE A 48 10.17 -1.76 12.97
C ILE A 48 10.60 -1.21 11.62
N GLN A 49 11.83 -0.75 11.50
CA GLN A 49 12.44 -0.57 10.18
C GLN A 49 12.94 -1.95 9.73
N PHE A 50 12.29 -2.52 8.72
CA PHE A 50 12.57 -3.87 8.23
C PHE A 50 13.83 -3.90 7.38
N ASP A 51 13.98 -2.92 6.50
CA ASP A 51 15.19 -2.67 5.72
C ASP A 51 15.40 -1.15 5.48
N GLU A 52 16.29 -0.78 4.55
CA GLU A 52 16.62 0.62 4.29
C GLU A 52 15.40 1.47 3.94
N ASN A 53 14.43 0.90 3.19
CA ASN A 53 13.30 1.63 2.62
C ASN A 53 11.93 1.06 3.00
N THR A 54 11.87 -0.01 3.79
CA THR A 54 10.61 -0.60 4.26
C THR A 54 10.47 -0.54 5.78
N TYR A 55 9.31 -0.06 6.23
CA TYR A 55 8.91 0.00 7.63
C TYR A 55 7.65 -0.84 7.87
N LEU A 56 7.57 -1.43 9.06
CA LEU A 56 6.45 -2.22 9.52
C LEU A 56 5.91 -1.61 10.81
N VAL A 57 4.59 -1.50 10.91
CA VAL A 57 3.89 -1.21 12.16
C VAL A 57 2.99 -2.39 12.47
N GLU A 58 3.31 -3.12 13.54
CA GLU A 58 2.50 -4.24 13.99
C GLU A 58 1.14 -3.73 14.47
N ILE A 59 0.05 -4.36 13.99
CA ILE A 59 -1.30 -4.17 14.52
C ILE A 59 -1.65 -5.41 15.34
N LEU A 60 -1.52 -6.58 14.73
CA LEU A 60 -1.58 -7.90 15.35
C LEU A 60 -0.44 -8.78 14.79
N PRO A 61 -0.12 -9.93 15.41
CA PRO A 61 0.83 -10.89 14.84
C PRO A 61 0.48 -11.39 13.42
N THR A 62 -0.76 -11.16 12.99
CA THR A 62 -1.34 -11.57 11.70
C THR A 62 -1.77 -10.37 10.84
N VAL A 63 -1.59 -9.13 11.31
CA VAL A 63 -1.99 -7.90 10.61
C VAL A 63 -0.93 -6.82 10.83
N ALA A 64 -0.37 -6.28 9.76
CA ALA A 64 0.64 -5.22 9.85
C ALA A 64 0.39 -4.12 8.81
N LEU A 65 0.72 -2.90 9.17
CA LEU A 65 0.92 -1.81 8.20
C LEU A 65 2.36 -1.92 7.67
N VAL A 66 2.51 -1.87 6.36
CA VAL A 66 3.77 -1.92 5.61
C VAL A 66 3.91 -0.60 4.86
N LEU A 67 5.05 0.07 5.01
CA LEU A 67 5.31 1.38 4.43
C LEU A 67 6.62 1.31 3.66
N ASP A 68 6.58 1.63 2.37
CA ASP A 68 7.77 1.73 1.53
C ASP A 68 8.08 3.20 1.24
N THR A 69 9.37 3.54 1.22
CA THR A 69 9.86 4.91 1.05
C THR A 69 10.88 5.05 -0.07
N ASP A 70 11.04 6.27 -0.57
CA ASP A 70 12.18 6.62 -1.41
C ASP A 70 13.47 6.78 -0.57
N ASP A 71 14.62 7.01 -1.24
CA ASP A 71 15.91 7.26 -0.57
C ASP A 71 15.95 8.53 0.30
N LYS A 72 14.90 9.36 0.24
CA LYS A 72 14.72 10.59 1.04
C LYS A 72 13.68 10.40 2.14
N ASN A 73 13.20 9.17 2.37
CA ASN A 73 12.23 8.80 3.38
C ASN A 73 10.81 9.37 3.16
N HIS A 74 10.47 9.76 1.92
CA HIS A 74 9.10 10.07 1.53
C HIS A 74 8.34 8.78 1.27
N LEU A 75 7.08 8.73 1.68
CA LEU A 75 6.26 7.55 1.48
C LEU A 75 5.97 7.34 0.00
N VAL A 76 6.32 6.18 -0.53
CA VAL A 76 6.00 5.73 -1.90
C VAL A 76 4.74 4.89 -1.89
N LYS A 77 4.60 4.01 -0.89
CA LYS A 77 3.48 3.07 -0.78
C LYS A 77 3.13 2.81 0.68
N ALA A 78 1.84 2.68 0.96
CA ALA A 78 1.36 2.10 2.22
C ALA A 78 0.45 0.92 1.94
N ALA A 79 0.58 -0.15 2.72
CA ALA A 79 -0.23 -1.34 2.60
C ALA A 79 -0.62 -1.88 3.97
N VAL A 80 -1.82 -2.45 4.09
CA VAL A 80 -2.14 -3.33 5.21
C VAL A 80 -2.02 -4.76 4.73
N SER A 81 -1.06 -5.47 5.31
CA SER A 81 -0.79 -6.89 5.07
C SER A 81 -1.47 -7.74 6.13
N VAL A 82 -2.16 -8.78 5.69
CA VAL A 82 -3.03 -9.62 6.50
C VAL A 82 -2.73 -11.08 6.18
N LYS A 83 -2.48 -11.90 7.21
CA LYS A 83 -2.46 -13.35 7.04
C LYS A 83 -3.88 -13.90 6.92
N PRO A 84 -4.16 -14.89 6.06
CA PRO A 84 -5.48 -15.48 5.87
C PRO A 84 -6.18 -15.92 7.16
N GLU A 85 -5.47 -16.37 8.20
CA GLU A 85 -6.13 -16.72 9.47
C GLU A 85 -6.82 -15.53 10.15
N ALA A 86 -6.33 -14.29 9.97
CA ALA A 86 -6.92 -13.09 10.54
C ALA A 86 -8.29 -12.77 9.93
N ILE A 87 -8.54 -13.20 8.69
CA ILE A 87 -9.87 -13.05 8.05
C ILE A 87 -10.93 -13.84 8.81
N SER A 88 -10.54 -14.98 9.38
CA SER A 88 -11.45 -15.85 10.12
C SER A 88 -11.56 -15.46 11.59
N ASN A 89 -10.44 -15.08 12.21
CA ASN A 89 -10.37 -14.86 13.66
C ASN A 89 -10.56 -13.41 14.07
N ASP A 90 -10.13 -12.47 13.22
CA ASP A 90 -9.97 -11.04 13.55
C ASP A 90 -10.57 -10.13 12.47
N ARG A 91 -11.64 -10.58 11.79
CA ARG A 91 -12.24 -9.89 10.62
C ARG A 91 -12.54 -8.42 10.86
N GLU A 92 -13.00 -8.07 12.05
CA GLU A 92 -13.34 -6.68 12.41
C GLU A 92 -12.08 -5.82 12.53
N ILE A 93 -10.97 -6.35 13.06
CA ILE A 93 -9.68 -5.66 13.08
C ILE A 93 -9.16 -5.50 11.65
N VAL A 94 -9.23 -6.53 10.81
CA VAL A 94 -8.83 -6.44 9.39
C VAL A 94 -9.58 -5.31 8.67
N LYS A 95 -10.91 -5.27 8.81
CA LYS A 95 -11.73 -4.22 8.19
C LYS A 95 -11.43 -2.84 8.75
N ALA A 96 -11.19 -2.75 10.06
CA ALA A 96 -10.80 -1.50 10.70
C ALA A 96 -9.44 -1.03 10.20
N SER A 97 -8.44 -1.91 10.07
CA SER A 97 -7.13 -1.60 9.51
C SER A 97 -7.20 -1.11 8.07
N PHE A 98 -7.99 -1.78 7.21
CA PHE A 98 -8.24 -1.31 5.85
C PHE A 98 -8.91 0.07 5.83
N HIS A 99 -9.91 0.28 6.69
CA HIS A 99 -10.59 1.57 6.77
C HIS A 99 -9.65 2.69 7.25
N THR A 100 -8.84 2.41 8.27
CA THR A 100 -7.83 3.32 8.79
C THR A 100 -6.83 3.67 7.70
N LEU A 101 -6.28 2.70 6.97
CA LEU A 101 -5.38 2.96 5.84
C LEU A 101 -6.00 3.94 4.84
N LEU A 102 -7.23 3.66 4.37
CA LEU A 102 -7.90 4.51 3.39
C LEU A 102 -8.09 5.95 3.91
N LYS A 103 -8.54 6.12 5.15
CA LYS A 103 -8.75 7.44 5.78
C LYS A 103 -7.46 8.18 6.06
N SER A 104 -6.38 7.48 6.40
CA SER A 104 -5.08 8.10 6.65
C SER A 104 -4.42 8.57 5.35
N ILE A 105 -4.59 7.80 4.27
CA ILE A 105 -4.10 8.16 2.94
C ILE A 105 -4.90 9.30 2.32
N ASP A 106 -6.24 9.22 2.37
CA ASP A 106 -7.13 10.25 1.86
C ASP A 106 -8.23 10.59 2.90
N PRO A 107 -7.98 11.58 3.77
CA PRO A 107 -8.94 12.03 4.77
C PRO A 107 -10.24 12.59 4.20
N SER A 108 -10.26 12.93 2.89
CA SER A 108 -11.44 13.46 2.22
C SER A 108 -12.46 12.39 1.83
N LEU A 109 -12.08 11.10 1.87
CA LEU A 109 -12.96 10.00 1.54
C LEU A 109 -14.19 10.00 2.45
N THR A 110 -15.38 10.01 1.85
CA THR A 110 -16.62 9.76 2.58
C THR A 110 -16.85 8.27 2.77
N GLU A 111 -17.74 7.88 3.68
CA GLU A 111 -18.16 6.46 3.82
C GLU A 111 -18.68 5.86 2.52
N LYS A 112 -19.33 6.67 1.68
CA LYS A 112 -19.78 6.25 0.35
C LYS A 112 -18.60 5.95 -0.57
N ASN A 113 -17.52 6.73 -0.50
CA ASN A 113 -16.31 6.48 -1.30
C ASN A 113 -15.60 5.21 -0.84
N ILE A 114 -15.46 5.02 0.47
CA ILE A 114 -14.84 3.80 1.01
C ILE A 114 -15.65 2.56 0.63
N HIS A 115 -16.98 2.61 0.74
CA HIS A 115 -17.83 1.52 0.30
C HIS A 115 -17.70 1.25 -1.21
N GLN A 116 -17.55 2.30 -2.02
CA GLN A 116 -17.29 2.16 -3.45
C GLN A 116 -15.94 1.48 -3.71
N ILE A 117 -14.86 1.89 -3.04
CA ILE A 117 -13.55 1.25 -3.13
C ILE A 117 -13.66 -0.24 -2.77
N TYR A 118 -14.29 -0.57 -1.64
CA TYR A 118 -14.50 -1.96 -1.22
C TYR A 118 -15.29 -2.79 -2.22
N ASN A 119 -16.28 -2.20 -2.88
CA ASN A 119 -17.07 -2.89 -3.89
C ASN A 119 -16.32 -3.08 -5.21
N GLN A 120 -15.49 -2.10 -5.62
CA GLN A 120 -14.67 -2.24 -6.83
C GLN A 120 -13.56 -3.28 -6.63
N LEU A 121 -12.97 -3.32 -5.43
CA LEU A 121 -11.90 -4.25 -5.09
C LEU A 121 -12.39 -5.63 -4.62
N ASP A 122 -13.71 -5.83 -4.52
CA ASP A 122 -14.34 -7.06 -4.00
C ASP A 122 -13.85 -7.48 -2.59
N ILE A 123 -13.72 -6.50 -1.69
CA ILE A 123 -13.27 -6.71 -0.29
C ILE A 123 -14.43 -7.22 0.60
N GLY A 124 -15.68 -7.10 0.13
CA GLY A 124 -16.89 -7.36 0.93
C GLY A 124 -16.97 -8.78 1.48
N ASP A 125 -16.76 -9.77 0.62
CA ASP A 125 -16.69 -11.18 0.99
C ASP A 125 -15.26 -11.67 0.79
N LEU A 126 -14.43 -11.45 1.83
CA LEU A 126 -13.07 -11.96 1.99
C LEU A 126 -13.06 -13.50 1.93
N THR A 127 -13.20 -14.01 0.71
CA THR A 127 -13.25 -15.42 0.36
C THR A 127 -11.84 -15.93 0.05
N PRO A 128 -11.56 -17.22 0.27
CA PRO A 128 -10.24 -17.82 0.08
C PRO A 128 -10.00 -18.18 -1.40
N ALA A 129 -10.01 -17.18 -2.28
CA ALA A 129 -9.67 -17.31 -3.70
C ALA A 129 -8.54 -16.32 -4.03
N ASN A 130 -7.59 -16.74 -4.88
CA ASN A 130 -6.60 -15.81 -5.44
C ASN A 130 -7.33 -14.74 -6.23
N HIS A 131 -6.97 -13.49 -5.99
CA HIS A 131 -7.71 -12.35 -6.51
C HIS A 131 -6.85 -11.10 -6.47
N GLU A 132 -6.78 -10.38 -7.58
CA GLU A 132 -6.11 -9.10 -7.69
C GLU A 132 -7.05 -8.13 -8.40
N GLU A 133 -7.30 -6.99 -7.79
CA GLU A 133 -8.06 -5.87 -8.38
C GLU A 133 -7.38 -4.55 -8.02
N SER A 134 -7.54 -3.56 -8.90
CA SER A 134 -7.02 -2.21 -8.71
C SER A 134 -8.08 -1.17 -9.05
N TYR A 135 -8.18 -0.12 -8.25
CA TYR A 135 -9.12 0.96 -8.45
C TYR A 135 -8.48 2.31 -8.11
N THR A 136 -8.51 3.24 -9.07
CA THR A 136 -7.98 4.58 -8.86
C THR A 136 -9.06 5.55 -8.41
N PHE A 137 -8.80 6.28 -7.33
CA PHE A 137 -9.67 7.35 -6.84
C PHE A 137 -8.83 8.47 -6.23
N ASN A 138 -9.16 9.73 -6.52
CA ASN A 138 -8.42 10.92 -6.04
C ASN A 138 -6.89 10.86 -6.25
N HIS A 139 -6.45 10.41 -7.44
CA HIS A 139 -5.02 10.25 -7.78
C HIS A 139 -4.26 9.26 -6.90
N ILE A 140 -4.98 8.30 -6.30
CA ILE A 140 -4.41 7.20 -5.55
C ILE A 140 -4.91 5.90 -6.18
N ASN A 141 -3.98 5.04 -6.56
CA ASN A 141 -4.27 3.68 -7.00
C ASN A 141 -4.35 2.77 -5.77
N TYR A 142 -5.54 2.21 -5.54
CA TYR A 142 -5.77 1.21 -4.49
C TYR A 142 -5.70 -0.17 -5.12
N ILE A 143 -4.88 -1.07 -4.57
CA ILE A 143 -4.72 -2.43 -5.08
C ILE A 143 -5.10 -3.40 -3.96
N PHE A 144 -5.96 -4.36 -4.28
CA PHE A 144 -6.30 -5.44 -3.37
C PHE A 144 -5.81 -6.76 -3.95
N GLU A 145 -4.90 -7.41 -3.25
CA GLU A 145 -4.32 -8.69 -3.65
C GLU A 145 -4.60 -9.75 -2.58
N ARG A 146 -5.03 -10.93 -3.02
CA ARG A 146 -5.16 -12.14 -2.22
C ARG A 146 -4.36 -13.21 -2.93
N ASP A 147 -3.36 -13.76 -2.26
CA ASP A 147 -2.63 -14.93 -2.73
C ASP A 147 -2.59 -16.00 -1.62
N ILE A 148 -3.26 -17.12 -1.91
CA ILE A 148 -3.35 -18.29 -1.03
C ILE A 148 -2.04 -19.06 -1.01
N GLU A 149 -1.23 -18.99 -2.08
CA GLU A 149 0.06 -19.68 -2.13
C GLU A 149 1.10 -18.99 -1.22
N SER A 150 1.08 -17.65 -1.18
CA SER A 150 1.91 -16.83 -0.30
C SER A 150 1.33 -16.64 1.11
N ASP A 151 0.11 -17.13 1.36
CA ASP A 151 -0.62 -16.95 2.62
C ASP A 151 -0.71 -15.46 3.01
N SER A 152 -1.05 -14.60 2.03
CA SER A 152 -1.11 -13.14 2.23
C SER A 152 -2.29 -12.48 1.54
N ILE A 153 -2.82 -11.45 2.21
CA ILE A 153 -3.86 -10.54 1.71
C ILE A 153 -3.36 -9.12 1.93
N LEU A 154 -3.41 -8.29 0.89
CA LEU A 154 -2.88 -6.94 0.88
C LEU A 154 -3.95 -5.96 0.40
N LEU A 155 -4.10 -4.84 1.10
CA LEU A 155 -4.70 -3.62 0.55
C LEU A 155 -3.60 -2.56 0.48
N GLU A 156 -3.20 -2.18 -0.73
CA GLU A 156 -2.15 -1.19 -0.99
C GLU A 156 -2.75 0.14 -1.48
N ALA A 157 -2.03 1.23 -1.21
CA ALA A 157 -2.29 2.56 -1.73
C ALA A 157 -0.99 3.18 -2.27
N ILE A 158 -1.03 3.60 -3.53
CA ILE A 158 0.12 4.15 -4.28
C ILE A 158 -0.35 5.44 -5.00
N PRO A 159 0.43 6.52 -5.03
CA PRO A 159 0.08 7.71 -5.81
C PRO A 159 0.10 7.42 -7.33
N ASP A 160 -0.96 7.80 -8.05
CA ASP A 160 -1.12 7.66 -9.52
C ASP A 160 -0.26 8.66 -10.29
#